data_AF-X0SW61-F1
#
_entry.id   AF-X0SW61-F1
#
_cell.length_a   1.000
_cell.length_b   1.000
_cell.length_c   1.000
_cell.angle_alpha   90.00
_cell.angle_beta   90.00
_cell.angle_gamma   90.00
#
_symmetry.space_group_name_H-M   'P 1'
#
loop_
_entity.id
_entity.type
_entity.pdbx_description
1 polymer ?
#
loop_
_entity_poly.entity_id
_entity_poly.type
_entity_poly.pdbx_seq_one_letter_code
_entity_poly.pdbx_strand_id
1 'polypeptide(L)'
;MGKIQTESVLTDDERLDKHLRIGPDPHGAMCTGTGHSRANVKHDPDAPAHKMKMKRIRMLVALSALLAIAFATSSARAEHERRLHNVQAPADPSGGKLDNGLTSLTELVPPVTKVFDYSGSIWERGTMFGDIGGVRNDLYDKGFTLDAQLTQVYQGVTSGGNASGNGSGSYNGLLEINSTLDTAKLGLWSGGLIATTFQASFGDPLESEAGNVSPVNMTPLWPKPFNNGSNYLMEYYLLQDLPYGIELIAGRIDPTNFLDKNSLANNPESQFFNASLNNQMQWGAFLSFSTYATILVAPVTKGVKIAFAGWTPSTEPGDDDGDWTDYGVVVNPIIDYHAFGQPGAFQAAIAYSSKDAVALDNPRLAPGLVTGNPPTEDENWLLSIVGEQYFWTPPGASVPRAEGGRKEDFFVPTQDLATNRPGVGLFYRFGYSPKDRNLWNISV
;
A
#
# COMPACT_ATOMS: atom_id res chain seq x y z
N MET A 1 47.36 -8.15 -37.51
CA MET A 1 48.31 -9.27 -37.34
C MET A 1 48.05 -9.85 -35.98
N GLY A 2 47.72 -11.11 -35.72
CA GLY A 2 47.52 -12.33 -36.50
C GLY A 2 47.06 -13.38 -35.48
N LYS A 3 46.05 -14.19 -35.83
CA LYS A 3 45.41 -15.21 -34.99
C LYS A 3 46.39 -16.31 -34.58
N ILE A 4 46.17 -16.93 -33.41
CA ILE A 4 46.54 -18.33 -33.16
C ILE A 4 45.32 -19.07 -32.55
N GLN A 5 44.96 -20.15 -33.23
CA GLN A 5 43.96 -21.21 -32.92
C GLN A 5 44.52 -22.21 -31.89
N THR A 6 43.79 -22.59 -30.85
CA THR A 6 43.00 -23.85 -30.65
C THR A 6 43.64 -25.17 -31.11
N GLU A 7 43.84 -26.11 -30.18
CA GLU A 7 43.33 -27.51 -30.13
C GLU A 7 44.05 -28.28 -28.98
N SER A 8 43.34 -28.79 -27.96
CA SER A 8 42.69 -30.12 -27.81
C SER A 8 43.68 -31.28 -27.51
N VAL A 9 43.53 -31.94 -26.35
CA VAL A 9 43.66 -33.40 -26.15
C VAL A 9 42.88 -33.77 -24.87
N LEU A 10 41.77 -34.47 -25.04
CA LEU A 10 41.18 -35.38 -24.05
C LEU A 10 41.69 -36.78 -24.38
N THR A 11 42.13 -37.53 -23.38
CA THR A 11 42.22 -39.00 -23.44
C THR A 11 41.79 -39.58 -22.10
N ASP A 12 40.76 -40.41 -22.17
CA ASP A 12 40.26 -41.28 -21.11
C ASP A 12 41.20 -42.45 -20.80
N ASP A 13 40.86 -43.10 -19.68
CA ASP A 13 41.05 -44.52 -19.33
C ASP A 13 42.33 -44.91 -18.58
N GLU A 14 42.20 -45.23 -17.29
CA GLU A 14 42.37 -46.63 -16.84
C GLU A 14 41.84 -46.90 -15.41
N ARG A 15 41.17 -48.04 -15.31
CA ARG A 15 40.56 -48.69 -14.15
C ARG A 15 41.58 -49.13 -13.10
N LEU A 16 41.19 -49.10 -11.82
CA LEU A 16 41.64 -50.14 -10.87
C LEU A 16 40.61 -50.42 -9.76
N ASP A 17 40.46 -51.72 -9.55
CA ASP A 17 39.35 -52.45 -8.95
C ASP A 17 39.50 -52.61 -7.42
N LYS A 18 38.35 -52.70 -6.74
CA LYS A 18 38.02 -53.53 -5.55
C LYS A 18 39.01 -53.61 -4.37
N HIS A 19 38.50 -53.28 -3.17
CA HIS A 19 38.25 -54.29 -2.12
C HIS A 19 37.33 -53.76 -1.00
N LEU A 20 36.10 -54.28 -0.99
CA LEU A 20 35.20 -54.33 0.16
C LEU A 20 35.73 -55.33 1.19
N ARG A 21 35.77 -54.95 2.47
CA ARG A 21 35.73 -55.88 3.60
C ARG A 21 34.74 -55.39 4.65
N ILE A 22 33.84 -56.30 5.00
CA ILE A 22 32.75 -56.16 5.97
C ILE A 22 33.20 -56.75 7.31
N GLY A 23 32.86 -56.03 8.39
CA GLY A 23 32.54 -56.56 9.73
C GLY A 23 33.67 -56.54 10.78
N PRO A 24 33.36 -56.75 12.08
CA PRO A 24 32.07 -56.58 12.79
C PRO A 24 32.20 -55.71 14.08
N ASP A 25 31.05 -55.31 14.64
CA ASP A 25 30.92 -54.81 16.03
C ASP A 25 31.44 -55.84 17.06
N PRO A 26 31.88 -55.37 18.24
CA PRO A 26 31.15 -55.77 19.44
C PRO A 26 31.02 -54.70 20.54
N HIS A 27 29.82 -54.66 21.14
CA HIS A 27 29.47 -54.46 22.56
C HIS A 27 30.34 -53.56 23.45
N GLY A 28 29.72 -52.51 23.99
CA GLY A 28 30.15 -51.82 25.20
C GLY A 28 29.00 -51.02 25.83
N ALA A 29 28.26 -51.65 26.74
CA ALA A 29 27.21 -51.03 27.53
C ALA A 29 27.78 -50.00 28.52
N MET A 30 27.13 -48.84 28.66
CA MET A 30 27.02 -48.19 29.97
C MET A 30 25.74 -47.34 30.04
N CYS A 31 24.86 -47.77 30.94
CA CYS A 31 23.66 -47.06 31.37
C CYS A 31 24.04 -45.85 32.23
N THR A 32 23.41 -44.70 32.00
CA THR A 32 22.78 -43.91 33.07
C THR A 32 21.51 -43.29 32.51
N GLY A 33 20.39 -43.59 33.16
CA GLY A 33 19.08 -43.07 32.81
C GLY A 33 18.69 -41.86 33.66
N THR A 34 17.78 -41.06 33.12
CA THR A 34 16.63 -40.36 33.72
C THR A 34 16.17 -39.38 32.63
N GLY A 35 15.21 -39.71 31.77
CA GLY A 35 13.79 -39.74 32.09
C GLY A 35 13.22 -38.33 31.88
N HIS A 36 12.48 -38.12 30.79
CA HIS A 36 11.29 -37.26 30.64
C HIS A 36 10.77 -37.42 29.20
N SER A 37 9.75 -38.27 29.05
CA SER A 37 8.94 -38.37 27.83
C SER A 37 8.12 -37.09 27.68
N ARG A 38 8.36 -36.30 26.62
CA ARG A 38 7.38 -35.33 26.13
C ARG A 38 6.66 -35.96 24.96
N ALA A 39 5.39 -36.27 25.18
CA ALA A 39 4.46 -36.67 24.13
C ALA A 39 4.39 -35.57 23.07
N ASN A 40 4.69 -35.93 21.82
CA ASN A 40 4.31 -35.14 20.65
C ASN A 40 2.78 -35.14 20.58
N VAL A 41 2.16 -34.06 21.05
CA VAL A 41 0.75 -33.78 20.77
C VAL A 41 0.69 -33.33 19.31
N LYS A 42 0.28 -34.23 18.41
CA LYS A 42 -0.13 -33.86 17.06
C LYS A 42 -1.33 -32.92 17.18
N HIS A 43 -1.20 -31.72 16.65
CA HIS A 43 -2.29 -30.78 16.51
C HIS A 43 -3.33 -31.42 15.57
N ASP A 44 -4.52 -31.74 16.10
CA ASP A 44 -5.63 -32.25 15.31
C ASP A 44 -6.55 -31.07 14.95
N PRO A 45 -6.50 -30.55 13.71
CA PRO A 45 -7.34 -29.44 13.27
C PRO A 45 -8.84 -29.81 13.23
N ASP A 46 -9.18 -31.10 13.31
CA ASP A 46 -10.56 -31.58 13.38
C ASP A 46 -11.10 -31.66 14.81
N ALA A 47 -10.27 -31.37 15.82
CA ALA A 47 -10.70 -31.37 17.21
C ALA A 47 -11.88 -30.39 17.43
N PRO A 48 -12.98 -30.83 18.08
CA PRO A 48 -14.19 -30.03 18.22
C PRO A 48 -13.97 -28.68 18.94
N ALA A 49 -12.94 -28.58 19.78
CA ALA A 49 -12.53 -27.32 20.42
C ALA A 49 -11.94 -26.30 19.42
N HIS A 50 -11.20 -26.76 18.41
CA HIS A 50 -10.63 -25.92 17.34
C HIS A 50 -11.71 -25.42 16.39
N LYS A 51 -12.65 -26.31 16.00
CA LYS A 51 -13.84 -25.97 15.21
C LYS A 51 -14.73 -24.97 15.96
N MET A 52 -14.87 -25.11 17.28
CA MET A 52 -15.69 -24.20 18.10
C MET A 52 -15.04 -22.81 18.29
N LYS A 53 -13.70 -22.72 18.40
CA LYS A 53 -12.95 -21.44 18.39
C LYS A 53 -13.08 -20.72 17.05
N MET A 54 -12.85 -21.41 15.93
CA MET A 54 -12.98 -20.84 14.58
C MET A 54 -14.40 -20.35 14.27
N LYS A 55 -15.43 -21.09 14.70
CA LYS A 55 -16.83 -20.67 14.51
C LYS A 55 -17.17 -19.42 15.32
N ARG A 56 -16.60 -19.27 16.53
CA ARG A 56 -16.75 -18.06 17.35
C ARG A 56 -16.01 -16.85 16.74
N ILE A 57 -14.81 -17.04 16.21
CA ILE A 57 -14.04 -15.96 15.56
C ILE A 57 -14.70 -15.49 14.27
N ARG A 58 -15.13 -16.42 13.38
CA ARG A 58 -15.91 -16.08 12.17
C ARG A 58 -17.22 -15.36 12.52
N MET A 59 -17.88 -15.77 13.61
CA MET A 59 -19.08 -15.10 14.11
C MET A 59 -18.76 -13.71 14.67
N LEU A 60 -17.63 -13.52 15.35
CA LEU A 60 -17.17 -12.22 15.86
C LEU A 60 -16.80 -11.25 14.73
N VAL A 61 -16.18 -11.73 13.64
CA VAL A 61 -15.84 -10.92 12.45
C VAL A 61 -17.09 -10.55 11.65
N ALA A 62 -17.98 -11.51 11.40
CA ALA A 62 -19.26 -11.22 10.76
C ALA A 62 -20.09 -10.26 11.63
N LEU A 63 -20.05 -10.44 12.96
CA LEU A 63 -20.72 -9.56 13.90
C LEU A 63 -20.08 -8.19 13.92
N SER A 64 -18.75 -8.03 13.85
CA SER A 64 -18.11 -6.70 13.81
C SER A 64 -18.31 -5.98 12.48
N ALA A 65 -18.37 -6.68 11.34
CA ALA A 65 -18.77 -6.09 10.06
C ALA A 65 -20.25 -5.66 10.07
N LEU A 66 -21.15 -6.50 10.59
CA LEU A 66 -22.55 -6.14 10.80
C LEU A 66 -22.72 -5.02 11.82
N LEU A 67 -21.91 -5.00 12.88
CA LEU A 67 -21.91 -3.95 13.90
C LEU A 67 -21.35 -2.66 13.32
N ALA A 68 -20.36 -2.69 12.43
CA ALA A 68 -19.84 -1.52 11.73
C ALA A 68 -20.89 -0.94 10.78
N ILE A 69 -21.60 -1.77 10.01
CA ILE A 69 -22.73 -1.35 9.17
C ILE A 69 -23.86 -0.80 10.03
N ALA A 70 -24.21 -1.48 11.13
CA ALA A 70 -25.22 -1.02 12.08
C ALA A 70 -24.82 0.28 12.79
N PHE A 71 -23.53 0.43 13.13
CA PHE A 71 -23.01 1.62 13.79
C PHE A 71 -22.99 2.81 12.82
N ALA A 72 -22.48 2.63 11.60
CA ALA A 72 -22.48 3.64 10.55
C ALA A 72 -23.90 4.07 10.16
N THR A 73 -24.85 3.13 10.04
CA THR A 73 -26.27 3.45 9.80
C THR A 73 -26.91 4.12 11.02
N SER A 74 -26.55 3.73 12.25
CA SER A 74 -27.06 4.36 13.48
C SER A 74 -26.50 5.76 13.71
N SER A 75 -25.24 6.02 13.38
CA SER A 75 -24.61 7.33 13.49
C SER A 75 -25.16 8.26 12.41
N ALA A 76 -25.29 7.79 11.16
CA ALA A 76 -25.94 8.53 10.08
C ALA A 76 -27.40 8.85 10.41
N ARG A 77 -28.13 7.92 11.04
CA ARG A 77 -29.52 8.13 11.49
C ARG A 77 -29.61 9.08 12.68
N ALA A 78 -28.72 8.97 13.67
CA ALA A 78 -28.67 9.88 14.82
C ALA A 78 -28.31 11.32 14.39
N GLU A 79 -27.49 11.47 13.35
CA GLU A 79 -27.20 12.77 12.75
C GLU A 79 -28.37 13.28 11.90
N HIS A 80 -29.08 12.40 11.18
CA HIS A 80 -30.34 12.75 10.48
C HIS A 80 -31.42 13.25 11.46
N GLU A 81 -31.61 12.57 12.60
CA GLU A 81 -32.56 12.97 13.65
C GLU A 81 -32.14 14.27 14.35
N ARG A 82 -30.84 14.53 14.52
CA ARG A 82 -30.33 15.84 14.99
C ARG A 82 -30.51 16.95 13.96
N ARG A 83 -30.43 16.64 12.65
CA ARG A 83 -30.64 17.58 11.54
C ARG A 83 -32.11 17.88 11.28
N LEU A 84 -33.03 16.96 11.58
CA LEU A 84 -34.48 17.24 11.52
C LEU A 84 -34.91 18.33 12.53
N HIS A 85 -34.15 18.54 13.60
CA HIS A 85 -34.38 19.62 14.57
C HIS A 85 -33.65 20.94 14.26
N ASN A 86 -32.78 20.97 13.26
CA ASN A 86 -32.02 22.17 12.89
C ASN A 86 -32.08 22.31 11.37
N VAL A 87 -32.99 23.15 10.86
CA VAL A 87 -33.19 23.37 9.42
C VAL A 87 -31.96 24.04 8.82
N GLN A 88 -31.00 23.23 8.41
CA GLN A 88 -30.16 23.43 7.23
C GLN A 88 -29.63 22.03 6.89
N ALA A 89 -30.09 21.47 5.77
CA ALA A 89 -29.42 20.32 5.17
C ALA A 89 -27.92 20.63 5.08
N PRO A 90 -27.02 19.64 5.23
CA PRO A 90 -25.64 19.87 4.85
C PRO A 90 -25.66 20.46 3.44
N ALA A 91 -24.78 21.42 3.17
CA ALA A 91 -24.57 21.83 1.79
C ALA A 91 -24.42 20.56 0.96
N ASP A 92 -25.32 20.40 -0.02
CA ASP A 92 -25.13 19.51 -1.15
C ASP A 92 -23.64 19.68 -1.55
N PRO A 93 -22.84 18.62 -1.74
CA PRO A 93 -21.52 18.76 -2.31
C PRO A 93 -21.70 19.21 -3.76
N SER A 94 -22.06 20.48 -3.94
CA SER A 94 -22.48 21.08 -5.19
C SER A 94 -21.28 21.54 -6.01
N GLY A 95 -20.16 20.83 -5.91
CA GLY A 95 -19.11 20.85 -6.93
C GLY A 95 -19.26 19.56 -7.72
N GLY A 96 -19.74 19.60 -8.96
CA GLY A 96 -19.83 18.41 -9.81
C GLY A 96 -21.19 18.08 -10.41
N LYS A 97 -22.27 18.82 -10.11
CA LYS A 97 -23.54 18.64 -10.85
C LYS A 97 -23.37 19.13 -12.30
N LEU A 98 -23.54 18.20 -13.24
CA LEU A 98 -23.54 18.46 -14.67
C LEU A 98 -24.89 19.00 -15.14
N ASP A 99 -24.92 19.57 -16.36
CA ASP A 99 -26.15 20.09 -16.98
C ASP A 99 -27.25 19.03 -17.15
N ASN A 100 -26.87 17.75 -17.23
CA ASN A 100 -27.79 16.61 -17.29
C ASN A 100 -28.35 16.20 -15.91
N GLY A 101 -27.99 16.92 -14.84
CA GLY A 101 -28.42 16.66 -13.47
C GLY A 101 -27.64 15.56 -12.74
N LEU A 102 -26.66 14.92 -13.39
CA LEU A 102 -25.81 13.90 -12.77
C LEU A 102 -24.65 14.53 -12.00
N THR A 103 -24.20 13.89 -10.92
CA THR A 103 -23.03 14.34 -10.13
C THR A 103 -21.75 13.65 -10.60
N SER A 104 -20.82 14.42 -11.16
CA SER A 104 -19.46 14.03 -11.54
C SER A 104 -18.54 14.01 -10.32
N LEU A 105 -17.66 13.01 -10.24
CA LEU A 105 -16.64 12.91 -9.18
C LEU A 105 -15.27 13.42 -9.61
N THR A 106 -15.04 13.64 -10.90
CA THR A 106 -13.75 14.15 -11.42
C THR A 106 -13.31 15.45 -10.73
N GLU A 107 -14.23 16.31 -10.29
CA GLU A 107 -13.91 17.56 -9.60
C GLU A 107 -13.81 17.44 -8.06
N LEU A 108 -14.38 16.37 -7.50
CA LEU A 108 -14.51 16.16 -6.06
C LEU A 108 -13.40 15.28 -5.48
N VAL A 109 -12.73 14.49 -6.31
CA VAL A 109 -11.74 13.50 -5.88
C VAL A 109 -10.34 13.84 -6.42
N PRO A 110 -9.61 14.78 -5.80
CA PRO A 110 -8.25 15.15 -6.20
C PRO A 110 -7.10 14.20 -5.75
N PRO A 111 -7.28 12.87 -5.56
CA PRO A 111 -6.13 11.95 -5.62
C PRO A 111 -6.12 10.97 -6.80
N VAL A 112 -7.23 10.81 -7.53
CA VAL A 112 -7.36 9.70 -8.52
C VAL A 112 -6.96 10.13 -9.93
N THR A 113 -7.19 11.40 -10.29
CA THR A 113 -6.65 12.02 -11.52
C THR A 113 -5.56 13.01 -11.15
N LYS A 114 -4.29 12.66 -11.37
CA LYS A 114 -3.13 13.52 -11.06
C LYS A 114 -3.11 14.82 -11.90
N VAL A 115 -3.81 14.85 -13.03
CA VAL A 115 -3.85 16.00 -13.93
C VAL A 115 -5.30 16.34 -14.27
N PHE A 116 -5.68 17.58 -14.01
CA PHE A 116 -7.03 18.11 -14.19
C PHE A 116 -7.11 19.22 -15.25
N ASP A 117 -5.96 19.64 -15.78
CA ASP A 117 -5.84 20.63 -16.84
C ASP A 117 -4.59 20.34 -17.66
N TYR A 118 -4.76 20.07 -18.95
CA TYR A 118 -3.66 19.81 -19.87
C TYR A 118 -3.15 21.08 -20.59
N SER A 119 -3.74 22.23 -20.29
CA SER A 119 -3.41 23.52 -20.91
C SER A 119 -2.13 24.14 -20.35
N GLY A 120 -1.74 25.29 -20.91
CA GLY A 120 -0.53 26.02 -20.53
C GLY A 120 0.68 25.79 -21.43
N SER A 121 1.67 26.69 -21.32
CA SER A 121 2.94 26.56 -22.02
C SER A 121 3.80 25.44 -21.42
N ILE A 122 4.90 25.05 -22.08
CA ILE A 122 5.82 24.01 -21.58
C ILE A 122 6.41 24.31 -20.20
N TRP A 123 6.40 25.57 -19.77
CA TRP A 123 6.91 26.03 -18.48
C TRP A 123 5.85 26.10 -17.37
N GLU A 124 4.58 25.96 -17.74
CA GLU A 124 3.44 26.12 -16.82
C GLU A 124 2.66 24.82 -16.65
N ARG A 125 2.65 23.97 -17.68
CA ARG A 125 1.90 22.71 -17.68
C ARG A 125 2.60 21.65 -16.83
N GLY A 126 1.83 20.86 -16.09
CA GLY A 126 2.37 19.72 -15.33
C GLY A 126 2.59 18.46 -16.16
N THR A 127 2.20 18.44 -17.44
CA THR A 127 2.41 17.28 -18.34
C THR A 127 3.39 17.56 -19.47
N MET A 128 4.28 16.60 -19.74
CA MET A 128 5.32 16.76 -20.78
C MET A 128 4.74 17.05 -22.17
N PHE A 129 3.61 16.46 -22.53
CA PHE A 129 2.99 16.64 -23.85
C PHE A 129 1.88 17.71 -23.88
N GLY A 130 1.39 18.16 -22.73
CA GLY A 130 0.25 19.08 -22.64
C GLY A 130 -1.00 18.52 -23.32
N ASP A 131 -1.86 19.42 -23.78
CA ASP A 131 -3.07 19.12 -24.54
C ASP A 131 -2.77 19.05 -26.05
N ILE A 132 -2.54 17.84 -26.55
CA ILE A 132 -2.19 17.62 -27.96
C ILE A 132 -3.42 17.91 -28.84
N GLY A 133 -3.45 19.11 -29.41
CA GLY A 133 -4.50 19.52 -30.36
C GLY A 133 -5.91 19.61 -29.76
N GLY A 134 -6.05 19.78 -28.45
CA GLY A 134 -7.36 19.84 -27.77
C GLY A 134 -7.91 18.48 -27.32
N VAL A 135 -7.29 17.37 -27.76
CA VAL A 135 -7.89 16.03 -27.64
C VAL A 135 -7.95 15.57 -26.19
N ARG A 136 -6.97 15.91 -25.34
CA ARG A 136 -6.94 15.41 -23.97
C ARG A 136 -7.98 16.12 -23.11
N ASN A 137 -8.13 17.42 -23.29
CA ASN A 137 -9.19 18.18 -22.64
C ASN A 137 -10.58 17.74 -23.13
N ASP A 138 -10.77 17.50 -24.44
CA ASP A 138 -12.03 16.98 -24.98
C ASP A 138 -12.41 15.60 -24.40
N LEU A 139 -11.43 14.71 -24.21
CA LEU A 139 -11.66 13.43 -23.54
C LEU A 139 -12.00 13.61 -22.05
N TYR A 140 -11.28 14.49 -21.34
CA TYR A 140 -11.53 14.80 -19.94
C TYR A 140 -12.95 15.35 -19.71
N ASP A 141 -13.41 16.25 -20.60
CA ASP A 141 -14.75 16.82 -20.56
C ASP A 141 -15.82 15.74 -20.83
N LYS A 142 -15.50 14.74 -21.65
CA LYS A 142 -16.34 13.55 -21.91
C LYS A 142 -16.24 12.48 -20.81
N GLY A 143 -15.42 12.70 -19.78
CA GLY A 143 -15.30 11.80 -18.64
C GLY A 143 -14.27 10.70 -18.79
N PHE A 144 -13.28 10.86 -19.67
CA PHE A 144 -12.15 9.94 -19.77
C PHE A 144 -10.83 10.66 -19.55
N THR A 145 -9.98 10.13 -18.67
CA THR A 145 -8.61 10.63 -18.49
C THR A 145 -7.59 9.53 -18.76
N LEU A 146 -6.43 9.94 -19.29
CA LEU A 146 -5.30 9.05 -19.51
C LEU A 146 -4.00 9.82 -19.28
N ASP A 147 -3.21 9.31 -18.35
CA ASP A 147 -1.93 9.87 -17.96
C ASP A 147 -0.87 8.79 -17.83
N ALA A 148 0.36 9.13 -18.20
CA ALA A 148 1.51 8.28 -18.06
C ALA A 148 2.60 9.01 -17.28
N GLN A 149 3.19 8.34 -16.31
CA GLN A 149 4.26 8.84 -15.47
C GLN A 149 5.45 7.91 -15.57
N LEU A 150 6.65 8.50 -15.65
CA LEU A 150 7.90 7.75 -15.66
C LEU A 150 8.79 8.25 -14.53
N THR A 151 8.96 7.42 -13.50
CA THR A 151 9.89 7.66 -12.41
C THR A 151 11.21 6.99 -12.74
N GLN A 152 12.30 7.75 -12.72
CA GLN A 152 13.66 7.25 -13.00
C GLN A 152 14.57 7.59 -11.83
N VAL A 153 15.32 6.60 -11.39
CA VAL A 153 16.15 6.71 -10.22
C VAL A 153 17.54 6.20 -10.52
N TYR A 154 18.53 7.05 -10.26
CA TYR A 154 19.93 6.63 -10.15
C TYR A 154 20.39 6.85 -8.71
N GLN A 155 20.93 5.81 -8.09
CA GLN A 155 21.35 5.82 -6.69
C GLN A 155 22.65 5.02 -6.53
N GLY A 156 23.38 5.25 -5.44
CA GLY A 156 24.63 4.52 -5.18
C GLY A 156 25.04 4.61 -3.72
N VAL A 157 25.85 3.64 -3.28
CA VAL A 157 26.38 3.61 -1.90
C VAL A 157 27.76 4.27 -1.90
N THR A 158 27.82 5.45 -1.29
CA THR A 158 29.06 6.25 -1.24
C THR A 158 30.06 5.75 -0.20
N SER A 159 29.57 5.16 0.90
CA SER A 159 30.39 4.57 1.96
C SER A 159 29.54 3.61 2.81
N GLY A 160 30.18 2.63 3.45
CA GLY A 160 29.50 1.59 4.22
C GLY A 160 28.86 0.53 3.32
N GLY A 161 27.72 0.00 3.75
CA GLY A 161 27.01 -1.06 3.03
C GLY A 161 27.67 -2.44 3.14
N ASN A 162 27.15 -3.40 2.37
CA ASN A 162 27.72 -4.74 2.25
C ASN A 162 28.84 -4.76 1.18
N ALA A 163 29.52 -5.91 1.02
CA ALA A 163 30.64 -6.05 0.09
C ALA A 163 30.26 -5.76 -1.38
N SER A 164 29.00 -5.99 -1.77
CA SER A 164 28.49 -5.74 -3.12
C SER A 164 28.08 -4.28 -3.36
N GLY A 165 27.85 -3.51 -2.29
CA GLY A 165 27.38 -2.14 -2.36
C GLY A 165 28.48 -1.08 -2.46
N ASN A 166 29.65 -1.30 -1.87
CA ASN A 166 30.65 -0.23 -1.72
C ASN A 166 31.16 0.30 -3.08
N GLY A 167 30.77 1.53 -3.43
CA GLY A 167 31.16 2.20 -4.67
C GLY A 167 30.35 1.79 -5.91
N SER A 168 29.26 1.04 -5.76
CA SER A 168 28.37 0.69 -6.87
C SER A 168 27.24 1.71 -7.04
N GLY A 169 26.84 1.91 -8.30
CA GLY A 169 25.69 2.71 -8.70
C GLY A 169 24.67 1.83 -9.39
N SER A 170 23.40 2.11 -9.14
CA SER A 170 22.24 1.36 -9.59
C SER A 170 21.24 2.29 -10.23
N TYR A 171 20.57 1.78 -11.25
CA TYR A 171 19.54 2.52 -11.97
C TYR A 171 18.28 1.68 -12.04
N ASN A 172 17.15 2.29 -11.70
CA ASN A 172 15.85 1.67 -11.88
C ASN A 172 14.81 2.69 -12.33
N GLY A 173 13.69 2.19 -12.83
CA GLY A 173 12.54 3.03 -13.14
C GLY A 173 11.21 2.30 -13.02
N LEU A 174 10.16 3.11 -13.00
CA LEU A 174 8.76 2.71 -12.91
C LEU A 174 7.97 3.54 -13.92
N LEU A 175 7.29 2.86 -14.84
CA LEU A 175 6.27 3.42 -15.71
C LEU A 175 4.90 3.15 -15.10
N GLU A 176 4.09 4.17 -14.96
CA GLU A 176 2.72 4.08 -14.48
C GLU A 176 1.78 4.69 -15.52
N ILE A 177 0.73 3.95 -15.88
CA ILE A 177 -0.32 4.41 -16.79
C ILE A 177 -1.62 4.40 -16.02
N ASN A 178 -2.18 5.57 -15.80
CA ASN A 178 -3.40 5.79 -15.03
C ASN A 178 -4.52 6.19 -15.99
N SER A 179 -5.70 5.61 -15.81
CA SER A 179 -6.90 6.02 -16.54
C SER A 179 -8.12 6.08 -15.65
N THR A 180 -9.04 6.99 -15.94
CA THR A 180 -10.32 7.08 -15.22
C THR A 180 -11.50 7.27 -16.15
N LEU A 181 -12.67 6.79 -15.70
CA LEU A 181 -13.96 6.96 -16.35
C LEU A 181 -14.96 7.55 -15.36
N ASP A 182 -15.43 8.76 -15.64
CA ASP A 182 -16.49 9.43 -14.87
C ASP A 182 -17.86 9.05 -15.44
N THR A 183 -18.62 8.32 -14.63
CA THR A 183 -19.89 7.73 -15.04
C THR A 183 -20.98 8.77 -15.29
N ALA A 184 -20.88 9.95 -14.66
CA ALA A 184 -21.85 11.02 -14.83
C ALA A 184 -21.59 11.78 -16.14
N LYS A 185 -20.33 12.06 -16.45
CA LYS A 185 -19.92 12.68 -17.72
C LYS A 185 -20.21 11.78 -18.92
N LEU A 186 -20.11 10.46 -18.74
CA LEU A 186 -20.53 9.46 -19.72
C LEU A 186 -22.06 9.29 -19.83
N GLY A 187 -22.84 9.94 -18.96
CA GLY A 187 -24.30 9.86 -18.96
C GLY A 187 -24.88 8.54 -18.43
N LEU A 188 -24.10 7.78 -17.65
CA LEU A 188 -24.48 6.46 -17.14
C LEU A 188 -25.21 6.55 -15.78
N TRP A 189 -24.54 7.04 -14.73
CA TRP A 189 -25.14 7.28 -13.41
C TRP A 189 -24.36 8.34 -12.62
N SER A 190 -24.89 8.77 -11.47
CA SER A 190 -24.26 9.79 -10.63
C SER A 190 -23.27 9.21 -9.63
N GLY A 191 -22.19 9.94 -9.37
CA GLY A 191 -21.30 9.68 -8.25
C GLY A 191 -20.39 8.47 -8.46
N GLY A 192 -20.20 7.97 -9.69
CA GLY A 192 -19.32 6.84 -9.97
C GLY A 192 -18.05 7.27 -10.72
N LEU A 193 -16.91 6.77 -10.28
CA LEU A 193 -15.61 6.89 -10.95
C LEU A 193 -14.96 5.51 -11.03
N ILE A 194 -14.62 5.05 -12.23
CA ILE A 194 -13.81 3.84 -12.42
C ILE A 194 -12.37 4.28 -12.63
N ALA A 195 -11.44 3.72 -11.87
CA ALA A 195 -10.02 4.04 -11.96
C ALA A 195 -9.22 2.78 -12.27
N THR A 196 -8.19 2.92 -13.11
CA THR A 196 -7.28 1.82 -13.44
C THR A 196 -5.83 2.31 -13.44
N THR A 197 -4.93 1.46 -12.95
CA THR A 197 -3.49 1.76 -12.94
C THR A 197 -2.72 0.54 -13.42
N PHE A 198 -1.98 0.71 -14.51
CA PHE A 198 -1.00 -0.26 -14.99
C PHE A 198 0.40 0.20 -14.58
N GLN A 199 1.25 -0.72 -14.13
CA GLN A 199 2.62 -0.42 -13.76
C GLN A 199 3.60 -1.39 -14.44
N ALA A 200 4.76 -0.86 -14.84
CA ALA A 200 5.88 -1.63 -15.35
C ALA A 200 7.20 -1.12 -14.76
N SER A 201 7.97 -2.00 -14.12
CA SER A 201 9.28 -1.65 -13.54
C SER A 201 10.43 -2.16 -14.40
N PHE A 202 11.58 -1.51 -14.32
CA PHE A 202 12.78 -1.90 -15.05
C PHE A 202 14.07 -1.46 -14.34
N GLY A 203 15.21 -1.98 -14.81
CA GLY A 203 16.53 -1.71 -14.25
C GLY A 203 16.90 -2.62 -13.07
N ASP A 204 17.96 -2.24 -12.36
CA ASP A 204 18.59 -3.02 -11.31
C ASP A 204 18.79 -2.12 -10.06
N PRO A 205 17.82 -2.11 -9.12
CA PRO A 205 17.81 -1.22 -7.97
C PRO A 205 18.76 -1.71 -6.86
N LEU A 206 19.10 -0.83 -5.91
CA LEU A 206 19.66 -1.27 -4.63
C LEU A 206 18.56 -1.88 -3.77
N GLU A 207 18.78 -3.09 -3.27
CA GLU A 207 17.89 -3.84 -2.38
C GLU A 207 18.46 -3.88 -0.95
N SER A 208 19.62 -4.52 -0.80
CA SER A 208 20.28 -4.78 0.49
C SER A 208 21.73 -4.29 0.54
N GLU A 209 22.24 -3.80 -0.58
CA GLU A 209 23.61 -3.32 -0.79
C GLU A 209 24.01 -2.24 0.21
N ALA A 210 23.06 -1.39 0.62
CA ALA A 210 23.29 -0.32 1.59
C ALA A 210 23.30 -0.83 3.05
N GLY A 211 23.07 -2.13 3.30
CA GLY A 211 23.00 -2.70 4.65
C GLY A 211 21.77 -2.20 5.43
N ASN A 212 20.70 -1.89 4.72
CA ASN A 212 19.53 -1.17 5.21
C ASN A 212 18.45 -2.12 5.75
N VAL A 213 17.77 -1.71 6.84
CA VAL A 213 16.57 -2.41 7.36
C VAL A 213 15.30 -1.97 6.63
N SER A 214 15.25 -0.70 6.22
CA SER A 214 14.21 -0.16 5.33
C SER A 214 14.80 0.08 3.94
N PRO A 215 14.09 -0.22 2.84
CA PRO A 215 14.52 0.16 1.50
C PRO A 215 14.94 1.63 1.44
N VAL A 216 16.11 1.90 0.87
CA VAL A 216 16.64 3.26 0.68
C VAL A 216 15.88 4.04 -0.38
N ASN A 217 15.19 3.31 -1.26
CA ASN A 217 14.37 3.78 -2.35
C ASN A 217 13.05 3.02 -2.30
N MET A 218 11.92 3.72 -2.33
CA MET A 218 10.60 3.09 -2.33
C MET A 218 10.14 2.65 -3.72
N THR A 219 10.58 3.30 -4.80
CA THR A 219 10.15 2.99 -6.18
C THR A 219 10.30 1.51 -6.58
N PRO A 220 11.39 0.79 -6.23
CA PRO A 220 11.58 -0.63 -6.55
C PRO A 220 10.62 -1.57 -5.80
N LEU A 221 9.82 -1.05 -4.87
CA LEU A 221 8.78 -1.85 -4.23
C LEU A 221 7.63 -2.15 -5.20
N TRP A 222 7.47 -1.34 -6.24
CA TRP A 222 6.44 -1.49 -7.26
C TRP A 222 6.96 -2.10 -8.56
N PRO A 223 6.12 -2.89 -9.25
CA PRO A 223 4.82 -3.38 -8.78
C PRO A 223 4.97 -4.54 -7.78
N LYS A 224 6.08 -5.28 -7.84
CA LYS A 224 6.49 -6.28 -6.86
C LYS A 224 7.85 -5.91 -6.28
N PRO A 225 8.05 -6.05 -4.95
CA PRO A 225 9.31 -5.68 -4.31
C PRO A 225 10.55 -6.31 -4.95
N PHE A 226 11.43 -5.44 -5.44
CA PHE A 226 12.73 -5.75 -6.05
C PHE A 226 12.67 -6.72 -7.25
N ASN A 227 11.48 -6.97 -7.80
CA ASN A 227 11.28 -7.75 -9.00
C ASN A 227 11.15 -6.81 -10.21
N ASN A 228 12.26 -6.15 -10.52
CA ASN A 228 12.31 -5.18 -11.62
C ASN A 228 12.37 -5.89 -12.97
N GLY A 229 11.54 -5.45 -13.92
CA GLY A 229 11.26 -6.17 -15.17
C GLY A 229 9.87 -6.79 -15.22
N SER A 230 9.06 -6.59 -14.16
CA SER A 230 7.68 -7.03 -14.09
C SER A 230 6.70 -5.93 -14.51
N ASN A 231 5.52 -6.34 -14.96
CA ASN A 231 4.44 -5.43 -15.31
C ASN A 231 3.08 -6.06 -15.00
N TYR A 232 2.18 -5.26 -14.44
CA TYR A 232 0.87 -5.72 -13.96
C TYR A 232 -0.18 -4.61 -14.07
N LEU A 233 -1.44 -5.02 -14.22
CA LEU A 233 -2.57 -4.15 -13.92
C LEU A 233 -2.76 -4.13 -12.40
N MET A 234 -2.31 -3.04 -11.77
CA MET A 234 -2.22 -2.92 -10.32
C MET A 234 -3.54 -2.51 -9.68
N GLU A 235 -4.28 -1.62 -10.33
CA GLU A 235 -5.54 -1.11 -9.81
C GLU A 235 -6.62 -1.19 -10.88
N TYR A 236 -7.82 -1.60 -10.46
CA TYR A 236 -9.08 -1.44 -11.17
C TYR A 236 -10.21 -1.48 -10.15
N TYR A 237 -10.77 -0.31 -9.86
CA TYR A 237 -11.79 -0.19 -8.83
C TYR A 237 -12.85 0.83 -9.21
N LEU A 238 -14.03 0.65 -8.62
CA LEU A 238 -15.10 1.62 -8.60
C LEU A 238 -15.00 2.42 -7.32
N LEU A 239 -14.98 3.75 -7.43
CA LEU A 239 -15.31 4.67 -6.36
C LEU A 239 -16.75 5.17 -6.59
N GLN A 240 -17.59 5.03 -5.59
CA GLN A 240 -18.99 5.41 -5.61
C GLN A 240 -19.31 6.32 -4.42
N ASP A 241 -19.76 7.53 -4.70
CA ASP A 241 -20.40 8.41 -3.72
C ASP A 241 -21.82 7.89 -3.44
N LEU A 242 -22.12 7.73 -2.16
CA LEU A 242 -23.38 7.20 -1.64
C LEU A 242 -24.09 8.27 -0.82
N PRO A 243 -25.40 8.12 -0.55
CA PRO A 243 -26.13 9.05 0.30
C PRO A 243 -25.42 9.29 1.65
N TYR A 244 -25.61 10.50 2.18
CA TYR A 244 -25.01 10.97 3.44
C TYR A 244 -23.49 11.24 3.37
N GLY A 245 -22.92 11.35 2.17
CA GLY A 245 -21.49 11.61 1.96
C GLY A 245 -20.62 10.40 2.31
N ILE A 246 -21.20 9.20 2.21
CA ILE A 246 -20.48 7.95 2.40
C ILE A 246 -19.80 7.60 1.07
N GLU A 247 -18.52 7.24 1.12
CA GLU A 247 -17.79 6.81 -0.07
C GLU A 247 -17.56 5.29 -0.01
N LEU A 248 -17.83 4.61 -1.12
CA LEU A 248 -17.53 3.20 -1.31
C LEU A 248 -16.45 3.05 -2.37
N ILE A 249 -15.37 2.34 -2.03
CA ILE A 249 -14.35 1.90 -2.99
C ILE A 249 -14.39 0.38 -3.02
N ALA A 250 -14.50 -0.21 -4.21
CA ALA A 250 -14.53 -1.65 -4.36
C ALA A 250 -13.82 -2.08 -5.64
N GLY A 251 -12.92 -3.06 -5.53
CA GLY A 251 -12.17 -3.61 -6.64
C GLY A 251 -10.77 -4.01 -6.22
N ARG A 252 -9.83 -3.94 -7.16
CA ARG A 252 -8.41 -4.13 -6.91
C ARG A 252 -7.73 -2.78 -6.74
N ILE A 253 -7.00 -2.61 -5.64
CA ILE A 253 -6.42 -1.33 -5.24
C ILE A 253 -4.96 -1.50 -4.83
N ASP A 254 -4.21 -0.40 -4.92
CA ASP A 254 -2.97 -0.21 -4.17
C ASP A 254 -3.31 0.41 -2.81
N PRO A 255 -3.12 -0.31 -1.69
CA PRO A 255 -3.47 0.20 -0.37
C PRO A 255 -2.71 1.46 0.06
N THR A 256 -1.55 1.75 -0.53
CA THR A 256 -0.77 2.97 -0.22
C THR A 256 -1.50 4.26 -0.65
N ASN A 257 -2.45 4.16 -1.58
CA ASN A 257 -3.33 5.25 -1.98
C ASN A 257 -4.42 5.57 -0.95
N PHE A 258 -4.72 4.65 -0.03
CA PHE A 258 -5.87 4.74 0.90
C PHE A 258 -5.50 4.65 2.38
N LEU A 259 -4.36 4.05 2.71
CA LEU A 259 -3.83 3.91 4.06
C LEU A 259 -2.58 4.76 4.24
N ASP A 260 -2.26 5.06 5.50
CA ASP A 260 -1.04 5.80 5.85
C ASP A 260 -0.87 7.13 5.10
N LYS A 261 -1.98 7.86 4.94
CA LYS A 261 -1.99 9.13 4.20
C LYS A 261 -1.48 10.26 5.08
N ASN A 262 -0.62 11.08 4.48
CA ASN A 262 0.02 12.20 5.14
C ASN A 262 0.52 13.18 4.07
N SER A 263 0.19 14.46 4.21
CA SER A 263 0.56 15.54 3.29
C SER A 263 2.05 15.87 3.32
N LEU A 264 2.79 15.46 4.34
CA LEU A 264 4.22 15.70 4.45
C LEU A 264 5.06 14.50 3.97
N ALA A 265 4.51 13.28 4.04
CA ALA A 265 5.28 12.05 3.81
C ALA A 265 4.39 10.83 3.49
N ASN A 266 4.26 10.39 2.24
CA ASN A 266 3.44 9.26 1.72
C ASN A 266 3.61 9.10 0.20
N ASN A 267 3.97 10.17 -0.51
CA ASN A 267 4.17 10.19 -1.96
C ASN A 267 5.67 10.04 -2.31
N PRO A 268 6.11 8.85 -2.75
CA PRO A 268 7.51 8.59 -3.09
C PRO A 268 7.98 9.34 -4.35
N GLU A 269 7.07 9.91 -5.15
CA GLU A 269 7.41 10.63 -6.38
C GLU A 269 7.89 12.06 -6.10
N SER A 270 7.42 12.68 -5.02
CA SER A 270 7.66 14.10 -4.74
C SER A 270 8.12 14.42 -3.32
N GLN A 271 8.07 13.48 -2.39
CA GLN A 271 8.46 13.70 -0.99
C GLN A 271 9.77 12.99 -0.65
N PHE A 272 9.72 11.85 0.03
CA PHE A 272 10.93 11.18 0.49
C PHE A 272 11.35 10.07 -0.47
N PHE A 273 12.65 9.82 -0.51
CA PHE A 273 13.19 8.71 -1.30
C PHE A 273 13.10 7.38 -0.52
N ASN A 274 13.37 7.42 0.79
CA ASN A 274 13.37 6.27 1.68
C ASN A 274 11.96 5.73 1.97
N ALA A 275 11.77 4.41 1.90
CA ALA A 275 10.46 3.79 2.06
C ALA A 275 9.83 4.04 3.45
N SER A 276 10.61 3.94 4.53
CA SER A 276 10.10 4.17 5.90
C SER A 276 9.69 5.60 6.19
N LEU A 277 10.20 6.57 5.41
CA LEU A 277 9.77 7.96 5.52
C LEU A 277 8.44 8.18 4.80
N ASN A 278 8.20 7.52 3.66
CA ASN A 278 6.91 7.60 2.97
C ASN A 278 5.81 6.81 3.68
N ASN A 279 6.05 5.53 3.99
CA ASN A 279 5.01 4.64 4.51
C ASN A 279 5.53 3.75 5.65
N GLN A 280 4.60 3.27 6.46
CA GLN A 280 4.79 2.34 7.55
C GLN A 280 4.99 0.94 6.98
N MET A 281 6.25 0.51 6.95
CA MET A 281 6.68 -0.77 6.35
C MET A 281 6.01 -2.01 6.98
N GLN A 282 5.47 -1.91 8.20
CA GLN A 282 4.73 -3.01 8.83
C GLN A 282 3.48 -3.42 8.05
N TRP A 283 2.88 -2.53 7.25
CA TRP A 283 1.74 -2.88 6.39
C TRP A 283 2.09 -3.97 5.37
N GLY A 284 3.36 -4.08 4.95
CA GLY A 284 3.80 -5.13 4.02
C GLY A 284 3.63 -6.56 4.55
N ALA A 285 3.42 -6.75 5.86
CA ALA A 285 3.08 -8.06 6.44
C ALA A 285 1.57 -8.38 6.37
N PHE A 286 0.72 -7.41 5.99
CA PHE A 286 -0.73 -7.51 6.00
C PHE A 286 -1.35 -7.43 4.60
N LEU A 287 -0.67 -6.81 3.65
CA LEU A 287 -1.18 -6.54 2.32
C LEU A 287 -0.03 -6.39 1.31
N SER A 288 -0.32 -6.68 0.06
CA SER A 288 0.56 -6.39 -1.08
C SER A 288 0.24 -5.01 -1.68
N PHE A 289 1.05 -4.56 -2.64
CA PHE A 289 0.80 -3.33 -3.40
C PHE A 289 -0.37 -3.45 -4.39
N SER A 290 -1.02 -4.60 -4.49
CA SER A 290 -2.19 -4.80 -5.35
C SER A 290 -3.08 -5.93 -4.83
N THR A 291 -4.12 -5.55 -4.09
CA THR A 291 -5.06 -6.49 -3.43
C THR A 291 -6.50 -6.19 -3.80
N TYR A 292 -7.35 -7.20 -3.79
CA TYR A 292 -8.79 -6.97 -3.76
C TYR A 292 -9.19 -6.41 -2.40
N ALA A 293 -10.02 -5.36 -2.42
CA ALA A 293 -10.53 -4.73 -1.22
C ALA A 293 -11.91 -4.10 -1.44
N THR A 294 -12.58 -3.87 -0.33
CA THR A 294 -13.73 -2.97 -0.24
C THR A 294 -13.50 -2.03 0.92
N ILE A 295 -13.60 -0.73 0.67
CA ILE A 295 -13.43 0.35 1.66
C ILE A 295 -14.72 1.15 1.71
N LEU A 296 -15.23 1.38 2.92
CA LEU A 296 -16.33 2.28 3.20
C LEU A 296 -15.79 3.43 4.05
N VAL A 297 -15.89 4.67 3.57
CA VAL A 297 -15.52 5.87 4.33
C VAL A 297 -16.80 6.59 4.72
N ALA A 298 -17.04 6.72 6.02
CA ALA A 298 -18.22 7.37 6.56
C ALA A 298 -17.85 8.65 7.33
N PRO A 299 -18.43 9.82 6.99
CA PRO A 299 -18.29 11.01 7.81
C PRO A 299 -19.06 10.82 9.12
N VAL A 300 -18.48 11.28 10.23
CA VAL A 300 -19.09 11.24 11.56
C VAL A 300 -19.40 12.65 12.07
N THR A 301 -18.46 13.57 11.87
CA THR A 301 -18.63 15.00 12.13
C THR A 301 -17.79 15.80 11.14
N LYS A 302 -17.91 17.13 11.17
CA LYS A 302 -16.93 17.99 10.50
C LYS A 302 -15.53 17.67 11.04
N GLY A 303 -14.63 17.20 10.18
CA GLY A 303 -13.26 16.82 10.53
C GLY A 303 -13.08 15.42 11.12
N VAL A 304 -14.12 14.59 11.19
CA VAL A 304 -13.95 13.18 11.63
C VAL A 304 -14.63 12.25 10.63
N LYS A 305 -13.84 11.32 10.09
CA LYS A 305 -14.25 10.23 9.20
C LYS A 305 -13.83 8.90 9.82
N ILE A 306 -14.54 7.82 9.50
CA ILE A 306 -14.09 6.47 9.83
C ILE A 306 -14.10 5.66 8.55
N ALA A 307 -12.96 5.07 8.22
CA ALA A 307 -12.83 4.09 7.16
C ALA A 307 -12.93 2.68 7.73
N PHE A 308 -13.75 1.83 7.11
CA PHE A 308 -13.79 0.40 7.32
C PHE A 308 -13.34 -0.27 6.04
N ALA A 309 -12.45 -1.25 6.12
CA ALA A 309 -12.11 -2.03 4.94
C ALA A 309 -11.97 -3.51 5.23
N GLY A 310 -12.26 -4.32 4.21
CA GLY A 310 -11.89 -5.72 4.13
C GLY A 310 -11.06 -5.97 2.87
N TRP A 311 -10.07 -6.87 2.93
CA TRP A 311 -9.20 -7.17 1.80
C TRP A 311 -8.72 -8.62 1.81
N THR A 312 -8.05 -9.01 0.72
CA THR A 312 -7.41 -10.31 0.52
C THR A 312 -5.90 -10.24 0.77
N PRO A 313 -5.39 -10.55 1.99
CA PRO A 313 -3.97 -10.35 2.35
C PRO A 313 -3.00 -11.28 1.59
N SER A 314 -3.50 -12.32 0.93
CA SER A 314 -2.70 -13.29 0.18
C SER A 314 -2.64 -13.00 -1.32
N THR A 315 -3.48 -12.08 -1.83
CA THR A 315 -3.43 -11.66 -3.23
C THR A 315 -2.17 -10.86 -3.53
N GLU A 316 -1.40 -11.26 -4.53
CA GLU A 316 -0.21 -10.57 -5.02
C GLU A 316 -0.45 -9.96 -6.42
N PRO A 317 0.36 -8.96 -6.85
CA PRO A 317 0.28 -8.44 -8.21
C PRO A 317 0.34 -9.55 -9.27
N GLY A 318 -0.57 -9.51 -10.25
CA GLY A 318 -0.72 -10.54 -11.29
C GLY A 318 -1.62 -11.73 -10.93
N ASP A 319 -2.09 -11.83 -9.68
CA ASP A 319 -3.12 -12.81 -9.31
C ASP A 319 -4.51 -12.28 -9.67
N ASP A 320 -4.84 -12.20 -10.96
CA ASP A 320 -6.04 -11.51 -11.45
C ASP A 320 -7.35 -12.10 -10.88
N ASP A 321 -7.39 -13.41 -10.60
CA ASP A 321 -8.53 -14.07 -9.95
C ASP A 321 -8.60 -13.81 -8.42
N GLY A 322 -7.51 -13.30 -7.84
CA GLY A 322 -7.33 -13.08 -6.41
C GLY A 322 -7.09 -14.35 -5.60
N ASP A 323 -6.48 -14.19 -4.43
CA ASP A 323 -6.38 -15.24 -3.42
C ASP A 323 -7.30 -14.91 -2.24
N TRP A 324 -8.43 -15.62 -2.19
CA TRP A 324 -9.50 -15.44 -1.20
C TRP A 324 -9.42 -16.44 -0.05
N THR A 325 -8.31 -17.15 0.10
CA THR A 325 -8.10 -18.11 1.21
C THR A 325 -8.07 -17.41 2.56
N ASP A 326 -7.55 -16.19 2.58
CA ASP A 326 -7.43 -15.33 3.73
C ASP A 326 -8.24 -14.04 3.61
N TYR A 327 -8.51 -13.42 4.76
CA TYR A 327 -9.17 -12.13 4.84
C TYR A 327 -8.48 -11.22 5.85
N GLY A 328 -8.45 -9.94 5.53
CA GLY A 328 -8.05 -8.87 6.43
C GLY A 328 -9.19 -7.91 6.68
N VAL A 329 -9.19 -7.27 7.84
CA VAL A 329 -10.14 -6.20 8.19
C VAL A 329 -9.43 -5.07 8.92
N VAL A 330 -9.88 -3.84 8.71
CA VAL A 330 -9.33 -2.64 9.36
C VAL A 330 -10.43 -1.67 9.72
N VAL A 331 -10.27 -1.03 10.88
CA VAL A 331 -11.00 0.17 11.26
C VAL A 331 -9.98 1.30 11.39
N ASN A 332 -10.22 2.39 10.67
CA ASN A 332 -9.31 3.53 10.58
C ASN A 332 -10.07 4.86 10.75
N PRO A 333 -10.27 5.36 11.98
CA PRO A 333 -10.62 6.75 12.23
C PRO A 333 -9.58 7.72 11.63
N ILE A 334 -10.08 8.72 10.91
CA ILE A 334 -9.33 9.81 10.28
C ILE A 334 -9.88 11.12 10.86
N ILE A 335 -8.99 11.93 11.44
CA ILE A 335 -9.32 13.14 12.18
C ILE A 335 -8.53 14.30 11.59
N ASP A 336 -9.24 15.24 10.98
CA ASP A 336 -8.74 16.53 10.52
C ASP A 336 -9.01 17.57 11.60
N TYR A 337 -7.99 18.33 12.00
CA TYR A 337 -8.10 19.30 13.09
C TYR A 337 -7.28 20.57 12.84
N HIS A 338 -7.50 21.59 13.67
CA HIS A 338 -6.73 22.83 13.65
C HIS A 338 -6.10 23.08 15.03
N ALA A 339 -4.78 23.23 15.06
CA ALA A 339 -4.03 23.60 16.24
C ALA A 339 -2.98 24.66 15.88
N PHE A 340 -2.69 25.59 16.80
CA PHE A 340 -1.75 26.69 16.56
C PHE A 340 -2.08 27.57 15.35
N GLY A 341 -3.36 27.65 14.97
CA GLY A 341 -3.81 28.38 13.77
C GLY A 341 -3.47 27.67 12.45
N GLN A 342 -3.09 26.40 12.50
CA GLN A 342 -2.62 25.62 11.35
C GLN A 342 -3.33 24.26 11.26
N PRO A 343 -3.47 23.68 10.05
CA PRO A 343 -4.10 22.37 9.89
C PRO A 343 -3.20 21.25 10.43
N GLY A 344 -3.85 20.20 10.91
CA GLY A 344 -3.23 18.92 11.23
C GLY A 344 -4.19 17.79 10.90
N ALA A 345 -3.63 16.60 10.71
CA ALA A 345 -4.41 15.39 10.46
C ALA A 345 -3.83 14.23 11.27
N PHE A 346 -4.71 13.31 11.64
CA PHE A 346 -4.37 12.15 12.45
C PHE A 346 -5.20 10.96 11.96
N GLN A 347 -4.57 9.81 11.88
CA GLN A 347 -5.24 8.54 11.60
C GLN A 347 -4.72 7.46 12.56
N ALA A 348 -5.63 6.61 13.00
CA ALA A 348 -5.30 5.44 13.81
C ALA A 348 -5.99 4.22 13.22
N ALA A 349 -5.23 3.26 12.72
CA ALA A 349 -5.74 2.04 12.14
C ALA A 349 -5.50 0.85 13.09
N ILE A 350 -6.54 0.04 13.29
CA ILE A 350 -6.42 -1.28 13.89
C ILE A 350 -6.79 -2.29 12.82
N ALA A 351 -5.81 -3.09 12.42
CA ALA A 351 -5.93 -4.10 11.38
C ALA A 351 -5.75 -5.50 11.95
N TYR A 352 -6.46 -6.46 11.37
CA TYR A 352 -6.32 -7.88 11.60
C TYR A 352 -6.21 -8.59 10.26
N SER A 353 -5.42 -9.66 10.20
CA SER A 353 -5.32 -10.56 9.05
C SER A 353 -5.43 -12.00 9.51
N SER A 354 -6.18 -12.83 8.76
CA SER A 354 -6.17 -14.29 8.96
C SER A 354 -4.93 -14.96 8.39
N LYS A 355 -4.18 -14.28 7.51
CA LYS A 355 -2.95 -14.80 6.92
C LYS A 355 -1.89 -14.92 8.02
N ASP A 356 -1.33 -16.10 8.17
CA ASP A 356 -0.22 -16.32 9.09
C ASP A 356 0.96 -15.43 8.70
N ALA A 357 1.60 -14.81 9.69
CA ALA A 357 2.80 -14.01 9.45
C ALA A 357 4.05 -14.80 9.81
N VAL A 358 5.19 -14.41 9.25
CA VAL A 358 6.48 -15.02 9.57
C VAL A 358 6.80 -14.84 11.07
N ALA A 359 7.17 -15.94 11.71
CA ALA A 359 7.55 -16.01 13.12
C ALA A 359 9.02 -15.59 13.29
N LEU A 360 9.25 -14.33 13.65
CA LEU A 360 10.56 -13.69 13.68
C LEU A 360 11.42 -14.09 14.87
N ASP A 361 10.83 -14.54 15.97
CA ASP A 361 11.53 -15.03 17.16
C ASP A 361 11.77 -16.55 17.13
N ASN A 362 11.30 -17.23 16.07
CA ASN A 362 11.41 -18.67 15.97
C ASN A 362 12.85 -19.08 15.60
N PRO A 363 13.49 -20.01 16.36
CA PRO A 363 14.86 -20.44 16.09
C PRO A 363 15.04 -21.14 14.72
N ARG A 364 13.93 -21.52 14.07
CA ARG A 364 13.93 -22.08 12.71
C ARG A 364 13.76 -21.03 11.61
N LEU A 365 13.70 -19.74 11.93
CA LEU A 365 13.55 -18.68 10.94
C LEU A 365 14.64 -18.74 9.87
N ALA A 366 15.91 -18.70 10.26
CA ALA A 366 17.02 -18.69 9.30
C ALA A 366 17.05 -19.96 8.40
N PRO A 367 16.97 -21.19 8.94
CA PRO A 367 16.80 -22.38 8.10
C PRO A 367 15.56 -22.33 7.21
N GLY A 368 14.44 -21.85 7.75
CA GLY A 368 13.17 -21.72 7.05
C GLY A 368 13.26 -20.80 5.83
N LEU A 369 13.87 -19.62 6.00
CA LEU A 369 14.14 -18.67 4.91
C LEU A 369 15.01 -19.29 3.80
N VAL A 370 16.04 -20.06 4.17
CA VAL A 370 16.90 -20.76 3.19
C VAL A 370 16.13 -21.84 2.42
N THR A 371 15.23 -22.55 3.08
CA THR A 371 14.42 -23.62 2.46
C THR A 371 13.14 -23.12 1.78
N GLY A 372 12.84 -21.82 1.85
CA GLY A 372 11.58 -21.24 1.35
C GLY A 372 10.35 -21.58 2.19
N ASN A 373 10.53 -22.12 3.41
CA ASN A 373 9.46 -22.50 4.33
C ASN A 373 9.70 -21.85 5.71
N PRO A 374 9.59 -20.51 5.82
CA PRO A 374 9.73 -19.85 7.10
C PRO A 374 8.66 -20.33 8.09
N PRO A 375 8.97 -20.41 9.39
CA PRO A 375 7.95 -20.65 10.41
C PRO A 375 6.95 -19.49 10.42
N THR A 376 5.70 -19.80 10.71
CA THR A 376 4.60 -18.83 10.73
C THR A 376 3.83 -18.88 12.05
N GLU A 377 3.15 -17.78 12.38
CA GLU A 377 2.24 -17.65 13.52
C GLU A 377 0.92 -17.02 13.08
N ASP A 378 -0.17 -17.43 13.73
CA ASP A 378 -1.52 -16.93 13.50
C ASP A 378 -1.83 -15.67 14.34
N GLU A 379 -3.09 -15.23 14.34
CA GLU A 379 -3.57 -14.07 15.11
C GLU A 379 -2.75 -12.79 14.83
N ASN A 380 -2.60 -12.46 13.54
CA ASN A 380 -1.83 -11.31 13.10
C ASN A 380 -2.65 -10.01 13.18
N TRP A 381 -2.13 -9.00 13.88
CA TRP A 381 -2.78 -7.69 14.02
C TRP A 381 -1.76 -6.55 14.06
N LEU A 382 -2.22 -5.37 13.62
CA LEU A 382 -1.42 -4.15 13.56
C LEU A 382 -2.21 -2.99 14.15
N LEU A 383 -1.59 -2.28 15.08
CA LEU A 383 -1.97 -0.92 15.45
C LEU A 383 -1.04 0.05 14.71
N SER A 384 -1.59 0.92 13.87
CA SER A 384 -0.85 1.97 13.18
C SER A 384 -1.40 3.34 13.58
N ILE A 385 -0.51 4.27 13.90
CA ILE A 385 -0.82 5.65 14.23
C ILE A 385 0.03 6.53 13.34
N VAL A 386 -0.61 7.43 12.60
CA VAL A 386 0.08 8.36 11.70
C VAL A 386 -0.54 9.73 11.91
N GLY A 387 0.28 10.76 11.95
CA GLY A 387 -0.22 12.12 12.06
C GLY A 387 0.73 13.17 11.54
N GLU A 388 0.18 14.36 11.36
CA GLU A 388 0.88 15.55 10.90
C GLU A 388 0.35 16.80 11.58
N GLN A 389 1.23 17.79 11.69
CA GLN A 389 0.89 19.12 12.16
C GLN A 389 1.71 20.14 11.39
N TYR A 390 1.04 21.08 10.72
CA TYR A 390 1.70 22.29 10.25
C TYR A 390 1.91 23.26 11.42
N PHE A 391 3.07 23.91 11.47
CA PHE A 391 3.36 24.97 12.45
C PHE A 391 3.42 26.35 11.79
N TRP A 392 3.67 26.37 10.49
CA TRP A 392 3.73 27.59 9.72
C TRP A 392 3.38 27.33 8.26
N THR A 393 2.64 28.26 7.67
CA THR A 393 2.36 28.31 6.24
C THR A 393 2.58 29.76 5.78
N PRO A 394 3.12 29.99 4.59
CA PRO A 394 3.27 31.35 4.07
C PRO A 394 1.88 32.01 3.88
N PRO A 395 1.79 33.35 3.96
CA PRO A 395 0.55 34.06 3.66
C PRO A 395 0.04 33.70 2.26
N GLY A 396 -1.26 33.43 2.12
CA GLY A 396 -1.85 33.03 0.84
C GLY A 396 -1.62 31.57 0.45
N ALA A 397 -0.98 30.75 1.31
CA ALA A 397 -0.83 29.32 1.09
C ALA A 397 -2.19 28.60 1.13
N SER A 398 -2.80 28.40 -0.04
CA SER A 398 -3.89 27.46 -0.22
C SER A 398 -3.39 26.19 -0.90
N VAL A 399 -3.95 25.04 -0.52
CA VAL A 399 -3.89 23.85 -1.38
C VAL A 399 -4.59 24.20 -2.70
N PRO A 400 -4.06 23.81 -3.87
CA PRO A 400 -4.76 23.99 -5.13
C PRO A 400 -6.13 23.31 -5.01
N ARG A 401 -7.19 24.13 -4.93
CA ARG A 401 -8.61 23.78 -5.10
C ARG A 401 -9.44 23.23 -3.92
N ALA A 402 -8.88 22.76 -2.79
CA ALA A 402 -9.73 22.20 -1.70
C ALA A 402 -10.56 23.25 -0.90
N GLU A 403 -10.17 24.54 -0.92
CA GLU A 403 -10.77 25.56 -0.04
C GLU A 403 -11.38 26.76 -0.79
N GLY A 404 -11.71 26.64 -2.08
CA GLY A 404 -12.23 27.79 -2.86
C GLY A 404 -11.29 29.00 -2.85
N GLY A 405 -9.99 28.74 -2.64
CA GLY A 405 -8.95 29.76 -2.45
C GLY A 405 -8.79 30.64 -3.69
N ARG A 406 -8.60 31.94 -3.47
CA ARG A 406 -8.27 32.90 -4.52
C ARG A 406 -7.01 32.42 -5.26
N LYS A 407 -7.09 32.36 -6.58
CA LYS A 407 -6.04 31.94 -7.53
C LYS A 407 -4.72 32.72 -7.44
N GLU A 408 -4.58 33.68 -6.52
CA GLU A 408 -3.69 34.83 -6.76
C GLU A 408 -2.36 34.82 -5.98
N ASP A 409 -2.15 33.99 -4.96
CA ASP A 409 -0.99 34.21 -4.07
C ASP A 409 0.04 33.06 -3.98
N PHE A 410 -0.18 31.90 -4.62
CA PHE A 410 0.84 30.84 -4.68
C PHE A 410 0.94 30.21 -6.07
N PHE A 411 1.83 30.77 -6.89
CA PHE A 411 2.28 30.14 -8.13
C PHE A 411 3.32 29.08 -7.79
N VAL A 412 2.92 27.81 -7.72
CA VAL A 412 3.87 26.70 -7.79
C VAL A 412 4.02 26.36 -9.27
N PRO A 413 5.21 26.52 -9.90
CA PRO A 413 5.39 26.28 -11.34
C PRO A 413 5.05 24.86 -11.80
N THR A 414 4.90 23.94 -10.85
CA THR A 414 4.54 22.54 -11.04
C THR A 414 3.29 22.23 -10.21
N GLN A 415 2.13 22.76 -10.62
CA GLN A 415 0.85 22.58 -9.90
C GLN A 415 0.47 21.10 -9.69
N ASP A 416 0.95 20.19 -10.54
CA ASP A 416 0.55 18.77 -10.52
C ASP A 416 1.43 17.86 -9.62
N LEU A 417 2.62 18.32 -9.21
CA LEU A 417 3.50 17.54 -8.31
C LEU A 417 3.58 18.11 -6.89
N ALA A 418 3.26 19.39 -6.72
CA ALA A 418 3.14 20.02 -5.42
C ALA A 418 1.69 19.94 -4.92
N THR A 419 1.21 18.71 -4.68
CA THR A 419 -0.12 18.46 -4.10
C THR A 419 -0.27 19.00 -2.67
N ASN A 420 0.85 19.39 -2.04
CA ASN A 420 0.90 19.70 -0.62
C ASN A 420 0.94 21.20 -0.36
N ARG A 421 0.29 21.60 0.73
CA ARG A 421 0.32 22.96 1.24
C ARG A 421 1.78 23.35 1.55
N PRO A 422 2.28 24.49 1.02
CA PRO A 422 3.62 24.96 1.37
C PRO A 422 3.64 25.34 2.85
N GLY A 423 4.74 25.04 3.54
CA GLY A 423 4.86 25.34 4.96
C GLY A 423 5.94 24.52 5.66
N VAL A 424 6.00 24.71 6.98
CA VAL A 424 6.79 23.91 7.90
C VAL A 424 5.84 23.10 8.76
N GLY A 425 6.06 21.80 8.80
CA GLY A 425 5.28 20.88 9.61
C GLY A 425 6.12 19.71 10.11
N LEU A 426 5.51 18.91 10.97
CA LEU A 426 6.05 17.64 11.46
C LEU A 426 5.06 16.53 11.11
N PHE A 427 5.59 15.38 10.70
CA PHE A 427 4.84 14.13 10.63
C PHE A 427 5.46 13.09 11.55
N TYR A 428 4.65 12.12 11.94
CA TYR A 428 5.10 10.99 12.74
C TYR A 428 4.34 9.73 12.37
N ARG A 429 5.00 8.59 12.58
CA ARG A 429 4.45 7.24 12.41
C ARG A 429 4.83 6.40 13.60
N PHE A 430 3.84 5.69 14.14
CA PHE A 430 4.02 4.65 15.13
C PHE A 430 3.27 3.42 14.66
N GLY A 431 3.87 2.25 14.84
CA GLY A 431 3.26 1.00 14.44
C GLY A 431 3.67 -0.12 15.37
N TYR A 432 2.69 -0.93 15.73
CA TYR A 432 2.85 -2.01 16.69
C TYR A 432 2.13 -3.26 16.22
N SER A 433 2.88 -4.35 16.13
CA SER A 433 2.39 -5.71 15.92
C SER A 433 2.96 -6.64 17.00
N PRO A 434 2.41 -7.85 17.18
CA PRO A 434 2.92 -8.87 18.10
C PRO A 434 4.44 -9.05 18.00
N LYS A 435 5.09 -9.27 19.15
CA LYS A 435 6.56 -9.20 19.23
C LYS A 435 7.28 -10.21 18.33
N ASP A 436 6.68 -11.39 18.23
CA ASP A 436 7.06 -12.53 17.40
C ASP A 436 6.81 -12.32 15.89
N ARG A 437 6.07 -11.27 15.49
CA ARG A 437 5.74 -10.95 14.08
C ARG A 437 6.16 -9.53 13.66
N ASN A 438 6.75 -8.75 14.57
CA ASN A 438 7.12 -7.37 14.32
C ASN A 438 8.50 -7.28 13.65
N LEU A 439 8.51 -6.88 12.38
CA LEU A 439 9.72 -6.75 11.55
C LEU A 439 10.83 -5.91 12.20
N TRP A 440 10.48 -4.94 13.04
CA TRP A 440 11.48 -4.10 13.72
C TRP A 440 12.18 -4.79 14.89
N ASN A 441 11.62 -5.89 15.41
CA ASN A 441 12.22 -6.68 16.49
C ASN A 441 13.31 -7.65 16.02
N ILE A 442 13.57 -7.75 14.71
CA ILE A 442 14.70 -8.54 14.16
C ILE A 442 16.05 -7.90 14.55
N SER A 443 16.03 -6.64 14.99
CA SER A 443 17.21 -5.77 15.11
C SER A 443 17.89 -5.72 16.48
N VAL A 444 17.64 -6.66 17.41
CA VAL A 444 18.19 -6.59 18.79
C VAL A 444 19.03 -7.79 19.16
#